data_AF-A0A958F407-F1
#
_entry.id   AF-A0A958F407-F1
#
_cell.length_a   1.000
_cell.length_b   1.000
_cell.length_c   1.000
_cell.angle_alpha   90.00
_cell.angle_beta   90.00
_cell.angle_gamma   90.00
#
_symmetry.space_group_name_H-M   'P 1'
#
loop_
_entity.id
_entity.type
_entity.pdbx_description
1 polymer ?
#
loop_
_entity_poly.entity_id
_entity_poly.type
_entity_poly.pdbx_seq_one_letter_code
_entity_poly.pdbx_strand_id
1 'polypeptide(L)'
;MAATNPILEKFQKKYFDKEFRALTWTGTFEEYLEIVKKNPRILRTSYQRLYDMILSFGTEDYEDSRKKMIHYNFFDDPVDNGKDAVYGLDAYLMKLMNALKSAAYRYGTEKRVLLLHGPVGSSKSTIVRLMKKGLEHYSRTEDGAIYSYEWIDIPKHFEEAGTSPKETVPCPMHQDPLFLVPDRLREEFMTEVLGDKAKEIYMEGSLNPTCRQIYREMLKVYDGDWTKVLQHVRVKRILLSEKDRI
;
A
#
# COMPACT_ATOMS: atom_id res chain seq x y z
N MET A 1 30.78 28.71 6.45
CA MET A 1 29.95 27.79 5.63
C MET A 1 30.85 26.64 5.23
N ALA A 2 30.67 25.46 5.83
CA ALA A 2 31.55 24.31 5.55
C ALA A 2 31.32 23.84 4.11
N ALA A 3 32.39 23.73 3.33
CA ALA A 3 32.33 23.17 1.99
C ALA A 3 31.82 21.72 2.07
N THR A 4 30.66 21.44 1.49
CA THR A 4 30.07 20.11 1.45
C THR A 4 31.03 19.18 0.72
N ASN A 5 31.36 18.04 1.32
CA ASN A 5 32.30 17.08 0.74
C ASN A 5 31.83 16.64 -0.67
N PRO A 6 32.67 16.74 -1.73
CA PRO A 6 32.29 16.41 -3.11
C PRO A 6 31.76 14.98 -3.28
N ILE A 7 32.21 14.05 -2.45
CA ILE A 7 31.70 12.67 -2.43
C ILE A 7 30.24 12.66 -1.95
N LEU A 8 29.94 13.39 -0.87
CA LEU A 8 28.57 13.48 -0.35
C LEU A 8 27.63 14.14 -1.37
N GLU A 9 28.08 15.17 -2.09
CA GLU A 9 27.27 15.80 -3.14
C GLU A 9 27.00 14.85 -4.32
N LYS A 10 27.99 14.03 -4.70
CA LYS A 10 27.82 13.01 -5.75
C LYS A 10 26.78 11.96 -5.34
N PHE A 11 26.80 11.50 -4.08
CA PHE A 11 25.81 10.55 -3.58
C PHE A 11 24.42 11.21 -3.37
N GLN A 12 24.37 12.47 -2.92
CA GLN A 12 23.13 13.24 -2.82
C GLN A 12 22.42 13.34 -4.18
N LYS A 13 23.16 13.69 -5.25
CA LYS A 13 22.60 13.80 -6.61
C LYS A 13 22.21 12.45 -7.20
N LYS A 14 22.93 11.37 -6.85
CA LYS A 14 22.70 10.04 -7.42
C LYS A 14 21.58 9.26 -6.74
N TYR A 15 21.38 9.44 -5.43
CA TYR A 15 20.48 8.57 -4.63
C TYR A 15 19.41 9.34 -3.84
N PHE A 16 19.51 10.66 -3.72
CA PHE A 16 18.61 11.48 -2.88
C PHE A 16 18.00 12.64 -3.67
N ASP A 17 17.62 12.39 -4.92
CA ASP A 17 17.09 13.38 -5.86
C ASP A 17 15.54 13.54 -5.75
N LYS A 18 14.88 14.11 -6.77
CA LYS A 18 13.43 14.24 -6.86
C LYS A 18 12.67 12.92 -6.68
N GLU A 19 13.18 11.79 -7.15
CA GLU A 19 12.57 10.47 -6.97
C GLU A 19 12.48 10.11 -5.48
N PHE A 20 13.55 10.36 -4.71
CA PHE A 20 13.52 10.16 -3.26
C PHE A 20 12.49 11.07 -2.58
N ARG A 21 12.36 12.32 -3.03
CA ARG A 21 11.35 13.26 -2.50
C ARG A 21 9.92 12.82 -2.84
N ALA A 22 9.69 12.27 -4.02
CA ALA A 22 8.39 11.72 -4.42
C ALA A 22 8.03 10.46 -3.62
N LEU A 23 9.03 9.70 -3.16
CA LEU A 23 8.86 8.57 -2.26
C LEU A 23 8.54 9.00 -0.82
N THR A 24 8.89 10.23 -0.43
CA THR A 24 8.63 10.80 0.91
C THR A 24 7.51 11.84 0.91
N TRP A 25 6.55 11.75 0.00
CA TRP A 25 5.44 12.70 -0.06
C TRP A 25 4.69 12.76 1.27
N THR A 26 4.41 13.98 1.74
CA THR A 26 3.50 14.26 2.86
C THR A 26 2.56 15.38 2.47
N GLY A 27 1.35 15.37 3.02
CA GLY A 27 0.33 16.36 2.69
C GLY A 27 -0.87 16.30 3.62
N THR A 28 -1.86 17.15 3.35
CA THR A 28 -3.13 17.16 4.10
C THR A 28 -4.05 16.04 3.64
N PHE A 29 -5.15 15.84 4.38
CA PHE A 29 -6.20 14.91 3.96
C PHE A 29 -6.82 15.33 2.62
N GLU A 30 -7.04 16.63 2.38
CA GLU A 30 -7.60 17.13 1.12
C GLU A 30 -6.66 16.87 -0.06
N GLU A 31 -5.36 17.12 0.10
CA GLU A 31 -4.37 16.83 -0.96
C GLU A 31 -4.34 15.34 -1.30
N TYR A 32 -4.47 14.47 -0.30
CA TYR A 32 -4.61 13.03 -0.51
C TYR A 32 -5.90 12.67 -1.28
N LEU A 33 -7.03 13.32 -1.01
CA LEU A 33 -8.26 13.10 -1.78
C LEU A 33 -8.09 13.47 -3.26
N GLU A 34 -7.32 14.51 -3.58
CA GLU A 34 -7.01 14.84 -4.98
C GLU A 34 -6.16 13.76 -5.66
N ILE A 35 -5.24 13.13 -4.92
CA ILE A 35 -4.48 11.96 -5.41
C ILE A 35 -5.43 10.79 -5.67
N VAL A 36 -6.34 10.50 -4.73
CA VAL A 36 -7.37 9.46 -4.86
C VAL A 36 -8.26 9.69 -6.09
N LYS A 37 -8.74 10.92 -6.30
CA LYS A 37 -9.56 11.30 -7.47
C LYS A 37 -8.83 11.07 -8.78
N LYS A 38 -7.55 11.47 -8.84
CA LYS A 38 -6.70 11.32 -10.02
C LYS A 38 -6.39 9.85 -10.31
N ASN A 39 -6.05 9.08 -9.27
CA ASN A 39 -5.70 7.67 -9.38
C ASN A 39 -6.37 6.82 -8.28
N PRO A 40 -7.61 6.35 -8.51
CA PRO A 40 -8.32 5.53 -7.53
C PRO A 40 -7.65 4.16 -7.26
N ARG A 41 -6.73 3.72 -8.13
CA ARG A 41 -6.01 2.45 -7.95
C ARG A 41 -5.14 2.42 -6.71
N ILE A 42 -4.84 3.55 -6.08
CA ILE A 42 -4.10 3.54 -4.81
C ILE A 42 -4.89 2.87 -3.68
N LEU A 43 -6.22 2.79 -3.81
CA LEU A 43 -7.14 2.18 -2.85
C LEU A 43 -7.35 0.67 -3.05
N ARG A 44 -6.52 0.05 -3.89
CA ARG A 44 -6.55 -1.40 -4.13
C ARG A 44 -6.31 -2.18 -2.86
N THR A 45 -7.05 -3.27 -2.71
CA THR A 45 -6.82 -4.31 -1.71
C THR A 45 -5.42 -4.93 -1.86
N SER A 46 -4.96 -5.63 -0.81
CA SER A 46 -3.70 -6.37 -0.85
C SER A 46 -3.64 -7.39 -2.00
N TYR A 47 -4.76 -8.08 -2.29
CA TYR A 47 -4.84 -9.05 -3.39
C TYR A 47 -4.75 -8.38 -4.75
N GLN A 48 -5.51 -7.29 -4.98
CA GLN A 48 -5.41 -6.50 -6.22
C GLN A 48 -3.98 -5.99 -6.43
N ARG A 49 -3.35 -5.46 -5.36
CA ARG A 49 -1.99 -4.95 -5.43
C ARG A 49 -0.97 -6.03 -5.79
N LEU A 50 -1.05 -7.20 -5.17
CA LEU A 50 -0.15 -8.31 -5.47
C LEU A 50 -0.37 -8.83 -6.91
N TYR A 51 -1.63 -8.98 -7.32
CA TYR A 51 -1.97 -9.44 -8.67
C TYR A 51 -1.47 -8.47 -9.75
N ASP A 52 -1.77 -7.17 -9.60
CA ASP A 52 -1.39 -6.14 -10.55
C ASP A 52 0.13 -5.90 -10.56
N MET A 53 0.80 -6.04 -9.41
CA MET A 53 2.26 -6.00 -9.33
C MET A 53 2.89 -7.06 -10.22
N ILE A 54 2.43 -8.32 -10.12
CA ILE A 54 2.97 -9.42 -10.92
C ILE A 54 2.71 -9.17 -12.41
N LEU A 55 1.51 -8.71 -12.77
CA LEU A 55 1.17 -8.39 -14.15
C LEU A 55 1.93 -7.19 -14.73
N SER A 56 2.38 -6.26 -13.88
CA SER A 56 3.12 -5.07 -14.34
C SER A 56 4.45 -5.39 -15.03
N PHE A 57 5.01 -6.58 -14.78
CA PHE A 57 6.23 -7.07 -15.46
C PHE A 57 5.95 -7.69 -16.83
N GLY A 58 4.69 -7.81 -17.24
CA GLY A 58 4.29 -8.43 -18.50
C GLY A 58 4.09 -9.95 -18.40
N THR A 59 3.46 -10.49 -19.45
CA THR A 59 3.17 -11.91 -19.60
C THR A 59 3.39 -12.34 -21.03
N GLU A 60 3.79 -13.60 -21.22
CA GLU A 60 3.99 -14.20 -22.54
C GLU A 60 3.10 -15.43 -22.70
N ASP A 61 2.34 -15.46 -23.79
CA ASP A 61 1.50 -16.60 -24.13
C ASP A 61 2.30 -17.60 -24.98
N TYR A 62 2.28 -18.87 -24.60
CA TYR A 62 2.90 -19.94 -25.36
C TYR A 62 2.06 -21.22 -25.33
N GLU A 63 2.40 -22.19 -26.18
CA GLU A 63 1.72 -23.49 -26.22
C GLU A 63 2.69 -24.58 -25.79
N ASP A 64 2.32 -25.30 -24.72
CA ASP A 64 3.03 -26.51 -24.28
C ASP A 64 2.06 -27.68 -24.34
N SER A 65 2.44 -28.73 -25.07
CA SER A 65 1.69 -29.99 -25.11
C SER A 65 0.19 -29.79 -25.45
N ARG A 66 -0.08 -28.89 -26.40
CA ARG A 66 -1.43 -28.44 -26.85
C ARG A 66 -2.26 -27.68 -25.81
N LYS A 67 -1.63 -27.21 -24.73
CA LYS A 67 -2.26 -26.37 -23.72
C LYS A 67 -1.72 -24.96 -23.84
N LYS A 68 -2.63 -23.97 -23.80
CA LYS A 68 -2.26 -22.57 -23.68
C LYS A 68 -1.69 -22.32 -22.30
N MET A 69 -0.46 -21.84 -22.28
CA MET A 69 0.29 -21.50 -21.09
C MET A 69 0.53 -19.99 -21.07
N ILE A 70 0.54 -19.43 -19.87
CA ILE A 70 0.88 -18.03 -19.62
C ILE A 70 2.13 -18.05 -18.76
N HIS A 71 3.21 -17.51 -19.31
CA HIS A 71 4.42 -17.21 -18.57
C HIS A 71 4.29 -15.81 -17.95
N TYR A 72 4.66 -15.67 -16.69
CA TYR A 72 4.61 -14.40 -15.96
C TYR A 72 6.04 -13.94 -15.70
N ASN A 73 6.49 -12.94 -16.46
CA ASN A 73 7.88 -12.47 -16.51
C ASN A 73 8.42 -12.03 -15.14
N PHE A 74 7.54 -11.68 -14.20
CA PHE A 74 7.91 -11.42 -12.81
C PHE A 74 8.69 -12.56 -12.16
N PHE A 75 8.36 -13.82 -12.46
CA PHE A 75 9.00 -14.97 -11.83
C PHE A 75 10.38 -15.30 -12.40
N ASP A 76 10.81 -14.60 -13.45
CA ASP A 76 12.19 -14.60 -13.94
C ASP A 76 13.11 -13.70 -13.10
N ASP A 77 12.60 -13.10 -12.02
CA ASP A 77 13.33 -12.22 -11.12
C ASP A 77 13.99 -11.02 -11.85
N PRO A 78 13.20 -10.18 -12.54
CA PRO A 78 13.73 -9.02 -13.28
C PRO A 78 14.33 -7.94 -12.37
N VAL A 79 14.05 -7.99 -11.06
CA VAL A 79 14.57 -7.02 -10.08
C VAL A 79 16.02 -7.33 -9.71
N ASP A 80 16.37 -8.61 -9.51
CA ASP A 80 17.72 -9.07 -9.14
C ASP A 80 18.42 -9.85 -10.28
N ASN A 81 18.02 -9.61 -11.53
CA ASN A 81 18.60 -10.21 -12.74
C ASN A 81 18.67 -11.76 -12.70
N GLY A 82 17.55 -12.40 -12.37
CA GLY A 82 17.42 -13.86 -12.47
C GLY A 82 18.02 -14.65 -11.33
N LYS A 83 18.50 -14.00 -10.26
CA LYS A 83 19.12 -14.66 -9.10
C LYS A 83 18.21 -15.73 -8.48
N ASP A 84 16.92 -15.44 -8.42
CA ASP A 84 15.90 -16.28 -7.82
C ASP A 84 14.85 -16.76 -8.82
N ALA A 85 15.17 -16.73 -10.11
CA ALA A 85 14.25 -17.07 -11.19
C ALA A 85 13.66 -18.48 -11.01
N VAL A 86 12.36 -18.61 -11.29
CA VAL A 86 11.59 -19.83 -11.11
C VAL A 86 11.18 -20.39 -12.46
N TYR A 87 11.82 -21.49 -12.86
CA TYR A 87 11.58 -22.14 -14.14
C TYR A 87 10.71 -23.40 -14.02
N GLY A 88 9.96 -23.72 -15.08
CA GLY A 88 9.22 -24.99 -15.21
C GLY A 88 7.99 -25.12 -14.30
N LEU A 89 7.52 -24.03 -13.69
CA LEU A 89 6.37 -24.02 -12.79
C LEU A 89 5.17 -23.23 -13.33
N ASP A 90 5.15 -22.84 -14.61
CA ASP A 90 4.11 -21.99 -15.19
C ASP A 90 2.68 -22.52 -14.95
N ALA A 91 2.46 -23.83 -15.08
CA ALA A 91 1.14 -24.43 -14.80
C ALA A 91 0.69 -24.25 -13.33
N TYR A 92 1.62 -24.20 -12.38
CA TYR A 92 1.32 -23.94 -10.98
C TYR A 92 1.21 -22.44 -10.69
N LEU A 93 2.06 -21.62 -11.32
CA LEU A 93 2.00 -20.16 -11.23
C LEU A 93 0.69 -19.63 -11.81
N MET A 94 0.18 -20.20 -12.91
CA MET A 94 -1.15 -19.90 -13.44
C MET A 94 -2.26 -20.20 -12.42
N LYS A 95 -2.19 -21.33 -11.69
CA LYS A 95 -3.17 -21.63 -10.63
C LYS A 95 -3.12 -20.62 -9.50
N LEU A 96 -1.91 -20.25 -9.08
CA LEU A 96 -1.66 -19.21 -8.08
C LEU A 96 -2.23 -17.86 -8.54
N MET A 97 -1.94 -17.46 -9.76
CA MET A 97 -2.44 -16.21 -10.35
C MET A 97 -3.96 -16.21 -10.52
N ASN A 98 -4.57 -17.34 -10.86
CA ASN A 98 -6.03 -17.48 -10.88
C ASN A 98 -6.65 -17.33 -9.48
N ALA A 99 -5.99 -17.86 -8.44
CA ALA A 99 -6.42 -17.67 -7.06
C ALA A 99 -6.33 -16.19 -6.64
N LEU A 100 -5.21 -15.52 -6.95
CA LEU A 100 -5.02 -14.09 -6.70
C LEU A 100 -6.03 -13.24 -7.46
N LYS A 101 -6.26 -13.52 -8.74
CA LYS A 101 -7.29 -12.86 -9.57
C LYS A 101 -8.67 -13.01 -8.92
N SER A 102 -9.03 -14.23 -8.53
CA SER A 102 -10.33 -14.49 -7.91
C SER A 102 -10.51 -13.73 -6.58
N ALA A 103 -9.44 -13.62 -5.79
CA ALA A 103 -9.44 -12.85 -4.54
C ALA A 103 -9.49 -11.34 -4.80
N ALA A 104 -8.81 -10.84 -5.84
CA ALA A 104 -8.81 -9.44 -6.24
C ALA A 104 -10.21 -8.96 -6.68
N TYR A 105 -11.01 -9.83 -7.30
CA TYR A 105 -12.41 -9.58 -7.67
C TYR A 105 -13.43 -10.00 -6.61
N ARG A 106 -12.97 -10.43 -5.41
CA ARG A 106 -13.83 -10.85 -4.29
C ARG A 106 -14.84 -11.97 -4.61
N TYR A 107 -14.43 -12.95 -5.40
CA TYR A 107 -15.26 -14.13 -5.66
C TYR A 107 -15.25 -15.16 -4.51
N GLY A 108 -14.94 -14.74 -3.28
CA GLY A 108 -14.91 -15.55 -2.06
C GLY A 108 -13.55 -16.20 -1.75
N THR A 109 -12.60 -16.13 -2.68
CA THR A 109 -11.23 -16.67 -2.49
C THR A 109 -10.42 -15.83 -1.50
N GLU A 110 -10.76 -14.56 -1.30
CA GLU A 110 -10.11 -13.64 -0.35
C GLU A 110 -10.27 -14.06 1.13
N LYS A 111 -11.25 -14.94 1.42
CA LYS A 111 -11.50 -15.48 2.77
C LYS A 111 -10.84 -16.85 2.98
N ARG A 112 -10.07 -17.36 2.01
CA ARG A 112 -9.48 -18.70 2.05
C ARG A 112 -7.97 -18.63 2.30
N VAL A 113 -7.47 -19.62 3.03
CA VAL A 113 -6.03 -19.80 3.22
C VAL A 113 -5.41 -20.38 1.94
N LEU A 114 -4.42 -19.68 1.40
CA LEU A 114 -3.62 -20.18 0.28
C LEU A 114 -2.44 -20.98 0.84
N LEU A 115 -2.43 -22.30 0.59
CA LEU A 115 -1.35 -23.19 1.03
C LEU A 115 -0.50 -23.63 -0.17
N LEU A 116 0.77 -23.22 -0.19
CA LEU A 116 1.76 -23.75 -1.12
C LEU A 116 2.32 -25.06 -0.56
N HIS A 117 1.96 -26.19 -1.15
CA HIS A 117 2.43 -27.52 -0.76
C HIS A 117 3.14 -28.21 -1.93
N GLY A 118 4.11 -29.07 -1.61
CA GLY A 118 4.88 -29.82 -2.61
C GLY A 118 6.20 -30.36 -2.05
N PRO A 119 6.95 -31.19 -2.79
CA PRO A 119 8.21 -31.77 -2.36
C PRO A 119 9.26 -30.73 -1.96
N VAL A 120 10.29 -31.13 -1.21
CA VAL A 120 11.42 -30.23 -0.90
C VAL A 120 12.08 -29.79 -2.21
N GLY A 121 12.51 -28.52 -2.30
CA GLY A 121 13.15 -27.97 -3.50
C GLY A 121 12.20 -27.49 -4.61
N SER A 122 10.87 -27.53 -4.42
CA SER A 122 9.88 -27.05 -5.41
C SER A 122 9.65 -25.52 -5.42
N SER A 123 10.66 -24.72 -5.12
CA SER A 123 10.63 -23.23 -5.21
C SER A 123 9.55 -22.49 -4.41
N LYS A 124 8.80 -23.16 -3.50
CA LYS A 124 7.72 -22.53 -2.70
C LYS A 124 8.17 -21.27 -1.95
N SER A 125 9.27 -21.37 -1.21
CA SER A 125 9.83 -20.23 -0.47
C SER A 125 10.43 -19.17 -1.40
N THR A 126 10.93 -19.58 -2.56
CA THR A 126 11.44 -18.67 -3.61
C THR A 126 10.32 -17.81 -4.17
N ILE A 127 9.17 -18.41 -4.51
CA ILE A 127 7.97 -17.70 -4.97
C ILE A 127 7.53 -16.64 -3.95
N VAL A 128 7.43 -17.02 -2.67
CA VAL A 128 7.02 -16.09 -1.60
C VAL A 128 8.03 -14.94 -1.45
N ARG A 129 9.33 -15.25 -1.54
CA ARG A 129 10.40 -14.25 -1.44
C ARG A 129 10.41 -13.29 -2.63
N LEU A 130 10.19 -13.80 -3.84
CA LEU A 130 10.00 -12.96 -5.03
C LEU A 130 8.83 -12.02 -4.82
N MET A 131 7.67 -12.52 -4.39
CA MET A 131 6.49 -11.68 -4.12
C MET A 131 6.76 -10.56 -3.12
N LYS A 132 7.48 -10.83 -2.03
CA LYS A 132 7.86 -9.81 -1.05
C LYS A 132 8.76 -8.74 -1.66
N LYS A 133 9.84 -9.15 -2.34
CA LYS A 133 10.75 -8.24 -3.06
C LYS A 133 10.01 -7.41 -4.10
N GLY A 134 9.12 -8.06 -4.85
CA GLY A 134 8.26 -7.43 -5.85
C GLY A 134 7.37 -6.35 -5.24
N LEU A 135 6.78 -6.60 -4.08
CA LEU A 135 5.97 -5.61 -3.37
C LEU A 135 6.80 -4.43 -2.86
N GLU A 136 8.01 -4.66 -2.33
CA GLU A 136 8.92 -3.58 -1.95
C GLU A 136 9.27 -2.70 -3.16
N HIS A 137 9.69 -3.32 -4.26
CA HIS A 137 10.02 -2.61 -5.49
C HIS A 137 8.80 -1.86 -6.05
N TYR A 138 7.66 -2.53 -6.15
CA TYR A 138 6.42 -1.97 -6.68
C TYR A 138 5.94 -0.77 -5.86
N SER A 139 6.07 -0.80 -4.52
CA SER A 139 5.68 0.32 -3.66
C SER A 139 6.41 1.65 -3.98
N ARG A 140 7.59 1.56 -4.61
CA ARG A 140 8.37 2.72 -5.07
C ARG A 140 7.86 3.31 -6.38
N THR A 141 7.14 2.53 -7.18
CA THR A 141 6.51 3.00 -8.42
C THR A 141 5.28 3.87 -8.13
N GLU A 142 4.86 4.70 -9.09
CA GLU A 142 3.62 5.48 -8.94
C GLU A 142 2.38 4.58 -8.86
N ASP A 143 2.33 3.52 -9.67
CA ASP A 143 1.23 2.57 -9.66
C ASP A 143 1.13 1.84 -8.32
N GLY A 144 2.27 1.43 -7.75
CA GLY A 144 2.31 0.74 -6.47
C GLY A 144 2.23 1.64 -5.25
N ALA A 145 1.99 2.95 -5.40
CA ALA A 145 1.94 3.89 -4.28
C ALA A 145 0.94 3.48 -3.20
N ILE A 146 1.35 3.66 -1.94
CA ILE A 146 0.56 3.40 -0.73
C ILE A 146 0.68 4.60 0.18
N TYR A 147 -0.41 4.96 0.84
CA TYR A 147 -0.48 6.08 1.75
C TYR A 147 -1.00 5.62 3.10
N SER A 148 -0.48 6.23 4.15
CA SER A 148 -0.94 6.12 5.53
C SER A 148 -0.98 7.52 6.11
N TYR A 149 -1.42 7.67 7.35
CA TYR A 149 -1.42 8.95 8.03
C TYR A 149 -0.74 8.89 9.40
N GLU A 150 -0.46 10.07 9.92
CA GLU A 150 -0.06 10.34 11.28
C GLU A 150 -0.91 11.48 11.85
N TRP A 151 -1.20 11.38 13.15
CA TRP A 151 -1.85 12.44 13.90
C TRP A 151 -0.80 13.47 14.27
N ILE A 152 -1.02 14.74 13.98
CA ILE A 152 -0.10 15.83 14.24
C ILE A 152 -0.73 16.84 15.20
N ASP A 153 0.11 17.51 15.98
CA ASP A 153 -0.30 18.59 16.87
C ASP A 153 -1.43 18.20 17.85
N ILE A 154 -1.51 16.92 18.23
CA ILE A 154 -2.53 16.42 19.16
C ILE A 154 -2.06 16.58 20.61
N PRO A 155 -2.96 16.83 21.57
CA PRO A 155 -2.63 16.85 22.99
C PRO A 155 -2.12 15.48 23.47
N LYS A 156 -1.04 15.45 24.25
CA LYS A 156 -0.61 14.23 24.97
C LYS A 156 -1.64 13.78 26.01
N HIS A 157 -2.29 14.75 26.64
CA HIS A 157 -3.30 14.55 27.67
C HIS A 157 -4.57 15.32 27.26
N PHE A 158 -5.59 14.59 26.81
CA PHE A 158 -6.82 15.17 26.29
C PHE A 158 -7.67 15.90 27.34
N GLU A 159 -7.52 15.55 28.63
CA GLU A 159 -8.21 16.23 29.75
C GLU A 159 -7.81 17.71 29.87
N GLU A 160 -6.57 18.04 29.46
CA GLU A 160 -6.01 19.39 29.49
C GLU A 160 -5.60 19.85 28.09
N ALA A 161 -6.45 19.60 27.09
CA ALA A 161 -6.13 19.79 25.67
C ALA A 161 -5.52 21.16 25.32
N GLY A 162 -5.89 22.23 26.04
CA GLY A 162 -5.38 23.59 25.80
C GLY A 162 -3.95 23.85 26.31
N THR A 163 -3.50 23.14 27.35
CA THR A 163 -2.18 23.32 28.00
C THR A 163 -1.25 22.13 27.83
N SER A 164 -1.78 20.99 27.40
CA SER A 164 -1.02 19.76 27.19
C SER A 164 0.05 19.95 26.10
N PRO A 165 1.27 19.41 26.29
CA PRO A 165 2.24 19.35 25.23
C PRO A 165 1.68 18.62 24.01
N LYS A 166 1.97 19.13 22.82
CA LYS A 166 1.56 18.52 21.56
C LYS A 166 2.49 17.37 21.19
N GLU A 167 1.96 16.37 20.51
CA GLU A 167 2.73 15.27 19.94
C GLU A 167 2.29 14.88 18.54
N THR A 168 3.11 14.05 17.90
CA THR A 168 2.79 13.41 16.62
C THR A 168 2.78 11.91 16.82
N VAL A 169 1.68 11.26 16.46
CA VAL A 169 1.46 9.82 16.64
C VAL A 169 1.17 9.18 15.28
N PRO A 170 2.09 8.37 14.72
CA PRO A 170 1.83 7.66 13.47
C PRO A 170 0.74 6.61 13.66
N CYS A 171 -0.04 6.34 12.61
CA CYS A 171 -0.99 5.23 12.62
C CYS A 171 -0.25 3.89 12.81
N PRO A 172 -0.44 3.15 13.91
CA PRO A 172 0.33 1.94 14.19
C PRO A 172 0.13 0.82 13.16
N MET A 173 -1.04 0.78 12.54
CA MET A 173 -1.44 -0.24 11.55
C MET A 173 -1.27 0.24 10.11
N HIS A 174 -0.62 1.39 9.88
CA HIS A 174 -0.43 1.98 8.56
C HIS A 174 -1.71 2.00 7.69
N GLN A 175 -2.86 2.28 8.31
CA GLN A 175 -4.14 2.24 7.63
C GLN A 175 -4.26 3.38 6.62
N ASP A 176 -5.00 3.10 5.55
CA ASP A 176 -5.33 4.11 4.55
C ASP A 176 -6.09 5.29 5.20
N PRO A 177 -5.79 6.55 4.81
CA PRO A 177 -6.45 7.73 5.38
C PRO A 177 -7.98 7.70 5.27
N LEU A 178 -8.58 7.06 4.26
CA LEU A 178 -10.03 6.98 4.11
C LEU A 178 -10.74 6.26 5.27
N PHE A 179 -10.02 5.54 6.14
CA PHE A 179 -10.61 5.00 7.36
C PHE A 179 -11.04 6.10 8.35
N LEU A 180 -10.51 7.32 8.21
CA LEU A 180 -10.94 8.50 8.97
C LEU A 180 -12.35 8.96 8.61
N VAL A 181 -12.85 8.56 7.43
CA VAL A 181 -14.26 8.74 7.07
C VAL A 181 -15.08 7.70 7.83
N PRO A 182 -16.09 8.12 8.63
CA PRO A 182 -16.95 7.21 9.35
C PRO A 182 -17.57 6.15 8.44
N ASP A 183 -17.64 4.92 8.95
CA ASP A 183 -18.10 3.75 8.17
C ASP A 183 -19.45 3.98 7.48
N ARG A 184 -20.42 4.52 8.23
CA ARG A 184 -21.78 4.84 7.74
C ARG A 184 -21.83 5.86 6.60
N LEU A 185 -20.80 6.70 6.45
CA LEU A 185 -20.72 7.76 5.44
C LEU A 185 -19.80 7.38 4.29
N ARG A 186 -19.04 6.29 4.41
CA ARG A 186 -17.95 6.00 3.48
C ARG A 186 -18.47 5.71 2.08
N GLU A 187 -19.58 4.99 1.95
CA GLU A 187 -20.16 4.69 0.63
C GLU A 187 -20.62 5.95 -0.10
N GLU A 188 -21.35 6.83 0.59
CA GLU A 188 -21.79 8.13 0.07
C GLU A 188 -20.59 9.01 -0.30
N PHE A 189 -19.66 9.18 0.65
CA PHE A 189 -18.44 9.97 0.45
C PHE A 189 -17.61 9.49 -0.75
N MET A 190 -17.42 8.17 -0.88
CA MET A 190 -16.66 7.60 -1.99
C MET A 190 -17.37 7.79 -3.33
N THR A 191 -18.69 7.68 -3.33
CA THR A 191 -19.50 7.94 -4.54
C THR A 191 -19.39 9.40 -4.97
N GLU A 192 -19.41 10.35 -4.04
CA GLU A 192 -19.22 11.77 -4.35
C GLU A 192 -17.80 12.08 -4.87
N VAL A 193 -16.78 11.47 -4.27
CA VAL A 193 -15.38 11.72 -4.63
C VAL A 193 -15.01 11.06 -5.96
N LEU A 194 -15.50 9.85 -6.24
CA LEU A 194 -15.01 9.00 -7.33
C LEU A 194 -16.05 8.67 -8.41
N GLY A 195 -17.32 8.99 -8.20
CA GLY A 195 -18.41 8.61 -9.09
C GLY A 195 -18.49 7.10 -9.29
N ASP A 196 -18.65 6.65 -10.53
CA ASP A 196 -18.76 5.23 -10.87
C ASP A 196 -17.54 4.39 -10.46
N LYS A 197 -16.36 4.99 -10.36
CA LYS A 197 -15.13 4.29 -9.98
C LYS A 197 -15.16 3.81 -8.52
N ALA A 198 -16.06 4.36 -7.69
CA ALA A 198 -16.26 3.91 -6.31
C ALA A 198 -16.64 2.42 -6.23
N LYS A 199 -17.32 1.87 -7.26
CA LYS A 199 -17.79 0.48 -7.30
C LYS A 199 -16.65 -0.55 -7.36
N GLU A 200 -15.47 -0.15 -7.79
CA GLU A 200 -14.29 -1.02 -7.90
C GLU A 200 -13.43 -1.03 -6.63
N ILE A 201 -13.78 -0.20 -5.65
CA ILE A 201 -13.02 -0.03 -4.40
C ILE A 201 -13.66 -0.84 -3.29
N TYR A 202 -12.84 -1.70 -2.70
CA TYR A 202 -13.25 -2.55 -1.59
C TYR A 202 -12.51 -2.10 -0.34
N MET A 203 -13.24 -1.43 0.54
CA MET A 203 -12.70 -0.95 1.81
C MET A 203 -13.51 -1.55 2.97
N GLU A 204 -12.87 -2.42 3.75
CA GLU A 204 -13.51 -3.11 4.87
C GLU A 204 -12.82 -2.80 6.19
N GLY A 205 -13.62 -2.78 7.25
CA GLY A 205 -13.14 -2.59 8.61
C GLY A 205 -13.27 -1.14 9.08
N SER A 206 -12.55 -0.84 10.15
CA SER A 206 -12.67 0.43 10.86
C SER A 206 -11.31 0.89 11.37
N LEU A 207 -11.23 2.12 11.85
CA LEU A 207 -10.03 2.65 12.50
C LEU A 207 -9.52 1.67 13.56
N ASN A 208 -8.21 1.45 13.56
CA ASN A 208 -7.51 0.69 14.59
C ASN A 208 -7.75 1.30 15.98
N PRO A 209 -7.59 0.54 17.07
CA PRO A 209 -7.95 0.99 18.42
C PRO A 209 -7.33 2.33 18.82
N THR A 210 -6.03 2.52 18.56
CA THR A 210 -5.30 3.75 18.90
C THR A 210 -5.83 4.96 18.13
N CYS A 211 -5.91 4.86 16.79
CA CYS A 211 -6.41 5.96 15.99
C CYS A 211 -7.90 6.25 16.24
N ARG A 212 -8.70 5.23 16.57
CA ARG A 212 -10.11 5.39 16.96
C ARG A 212 -10.23 6.16 18.27
N GLN A 213 -9.37 5.88 19.25
CA GLN A 213 -9.35 6.63 20.50
C GLN A 213 -8.98 8.09 20.27
N ILE A 214 -7.89 8.35 19.55
CA ILE A 214 -7.47 9.73 19.20
C ILE A 214 -8.59 10.47 18.48
N TYR A 215 -9.17 9.84 17.45
CA TYR A 215 -10.28 10.40 16.67
C TYR A 215 -11.47 10.80 17.56
N ARG A 216 -11.84 9.95 18.52
CA ARG A 216 -12.95 10.22 19.45
C ARG A 216 -12.66 11.38 20.40
N GLU A 217 -11.47 11.43 20.98
CA GLU A 217 -11.10 12.51 21.90
C GLU A 217 -10.97 13.85 21.15
N MET A 218 -10.39 13.84 19.95
CA MET A 218 -10.32 15.02 19.10
C MET A 218 -11.71 15.56 18.72
N LEU A 219 -12.66 14.68 18.42
CA LEU A 219 -14.05 15.10 18.18
C LEU A 219 -14.69 15.74 19.42
N LYS A 220 -14.37 15.28 20.64
CA LYS A 220 -14.86 15.95 21.88
C LYS A 220 -14.24 17.34 22.04
N VAL A 221 -12.93 17.46 21.82
CA VAL A 221 -12.21 18.74 21.93
C VAL A 221 -12.79 19.79 20.98
N TYR A 222 -13.19 19.38 19.78
CA TYR A 222 -13.75 20.26 18.76
C TYR A 222 -15.28 20.24 18.67
N ASP A 223 -15.97 19.74 19.69
CA ASP A 223 -17.44 19.70 19.77
C ASP A 223 -18.12 19.12 18.50
N GLY A 224 -17.55 18.04 17.97
CA GLY A 224 -18.07 17.31 16.81
C GLY A 224 -17.64 17.86 15.44
N ASP A 225 -16.83 18.92 15.38
CA ASP A 225 -16.31 19.48 14.12
C ASP A 225 -15.24 18.55 13.49
N TRP A 226 -15.71 17.66 12.61
CA TRP A 226 -14.86 16.68 11.91
C TRP A 226 -13.80 17.33 11.03
N THR A 227 -14.11 18.46 10.39
CA THR A 227 -13.17 19.17 9.51
C THR A 227 -11.97 19.68 10.30
N LYS A 228 -12.17 20.20 11.52
CA LYS A 228 -11.05 20.55 12.42
C LYS A 228 -10.24 19.34 12.85
N VAL A 229 -10.87 18.19 13.10
CA VAL A 229 -10.14 16.96 13.41
C VAL A 229 -9.22 16.54 12.27
N LEU A 230 -9.67 16.66 11.01
CA LEU A 230 -8.85 16.33 9.84
C LEU A 230 -7.63 17.25 9.65
N GLN A 231 -7.66 18.48 10.17
CA GLN A 231 -6.48 19.37 10.16
C GLN A 231 -5.31 18.81 10.99
N HIS A 232 -5.61 17.91 11.93
CA HIS A 232 -4.61 17.19 12.72
C HIS A 232 -4.13 15.89 12.07
N VAL A 233 -4.43 15.69 10.78
CA VAL A 233 -4.02 14.52 10.02
C VAL A 233 -3.01 14.94 8.97
N ARG A 234 -1.80 14.38 9.07
CA ARG A 234 -0.82 14.44 7.98
C ARG A 234 -0.79 13.10 7.28
N VAL A 235 -1.12 13.10 6.00
CA VAL A 235 -0.98 11.92 5.14
C VAL A 235 0.47 11.83 4.69
N LYS A 236 0.99 10.61 4.58
CA LYS A 236 2.33 10.31 4.08
C LYS A 236 2.32 9.10 3.18
N ARG A 237 3.16 9.13 2.15
CA ARG A 237 3.48 7.96 1.35
C ARG A 237 4.30 6.98 2.19
N ILE A 238 3.98 5.69 2.09
CA ILE A 238 4.75 4.63 2.74
C ILE A 238 5.35 3.70 1.69
N LEU A 239 6.53 3.18 2.00
CA LEU A 239 7.20 2.16 1.21
C LEU A 239 7.19 0.86 2.00
N LEU A 240 6.94 -0.24 1.29
CA LEU A 240 7.00 -1.56 1.90
C LEU A 240 8.46 -1.97 2.09
N SER A 241 8.75 -2.61 3.21
CA SER A 241 10.09 -3.07 3.59
C SER A 241 9.98 -4.31 4.46
N GLU A 242 10.46 -5.45 3.97
CA GLU A 242 10.53 -6.70 4.74
C GLU A 242 11.41 -6.52 5.98
N LYS A 243 12.49 -5.74 5.86
CA LYS A 243 13.42 -5.48 6.97
C LYS A 243 12.74 -4.70 8.10
N ASP A 244 11.97 -3.67 7.73
CA ASP A 244 11.31 -2.79 8.69
C ASP A 244 9.92 -3.31 9.10
N ARG A 245 9.45 -4.40 8.46
CA ARG A 245 8.15 -5.04 8.66
C ARG A 245 6.97 -4.08 8.44
N ILE A 246 7.08 -3.28 7.37
CA ILE A 246 6.07 -2.33 6.89
C ILE A 246 5.51 -2.82 5.56
#